data_AF-A0A480B6V1-F1
#
_entry.id   AF-A0A480B6V1-F1
#
_cell.length_a   1.000
_cell.length_b   1.000
_cell.length_c   1.000
_cell.angle_alpha   90.00
_cell.angle_beta   90.00
_cell.angle_gamma   90.00
#
_symmetry.space_group_name_H-M   'P 1'
#
loop_
_entity.id
_entity.type
_entity.pdbx_description
1 polymer ?
#
loop_
_entity_poly.entity_id
_entity_poly.type
_entity_poly.pdbx_seq_one_letter_code
_entity_poly.pdbx_strand_id
1 'polypeptide(L)'
;MTKKQHKERTPKPKESTMPETIFKAFFLISFIVIGLFVFNDVPVNWILSVYAVDIIVSLAYVAINRDRISTSHVVHTNVRRILSFLIMLITMFFYAFALWRVDQYTTQMQVTLFIGGVIIYYAIFNSTKNLIKK
;
A
#
# COMPACT_ATOMS: atom_id res chain seq x y z
N MET A 1 -11.79 -25.88 48.70
CA MET A 1 -12.67 -25.06 47.84
C MET A 1 -11.84 -23.93 47.25
N THR A 2 -11.45 -24.03 45.98
CA THR A 2 -10.48 -23.10 45.35
C THR A 2 -11.24 -22.12 44.45
N LYS A 3 -11.35 -20.85 44.89
CA LYS A 3 -11.97 -19.77 44.11
C LYS A 3 -11.10 -19.47 42.89
N LYS A 4 -11.57 -19.85 41.69
CA LYS A 4 -10.98 -19.44 40.41
C LYS A 4 -11.28 -17.95 40.21
N GLN A 5 -10.26 -17.10 40.30
CA GLN A 5 -10.35 -15.71 39.89
C GLN A 5 -10.68 -15.65 38.39
N HIS A 6 -11.90 -15.23 38.09
CA HIS A 6 -12.34 -14.95 36.75
C HIS A 6 -11.63 -13.67 36.31
N LYS A 7 -10.57 -13.83 35.50
CA LYS A 7 -9.84 -12.74 34.87
C LYS A 7 -10.83 -12.02 33.94
N GLU A 8 -11.38 -10.89 34.38
CA GLU A 8 -12.15 -9.98 33.55
C GLU A 8 -11.33 -9.64 32.31
N ARG A 9 -11.63 -10.30 31.20
CA ARG A 9 -11.19 -9.88 29.88
C ARG A 9 -12.10 -8.72 29.52
N THR A 10 -11.72 -7.51 29.94
CA THR A 10 -12.21 -6.27 29.35
C THR A 10 -12.24 -6.45 27.83
N PRO A 11 -13.39 -6.31 27.17
CA PRO A 11 -13.48 -6.41 25.72
C PRO A 11 -12.57 -5.33 25.15
N LYS A 12 -11.47 -5.72 24.50
CA LYS A 12 -10.73 -4.78 23.65
C LYS A 12 -11.75 -4.19 22.68
N PRO A 13 -11.88 -2.86 22.58
CA PRO A 13 -12.80 -2.26 21.65
C PRO A 13 -12.53 -2.86 20.27
N LYS A 14 -13.59 -3.38 19.62
CA LYS A 14 -13.51 -3.90 18.25
C LYS A 14 -13.00 -2.75 17.40
N GLU A 15 -11.70 -2.79 17.12
CA GLU A 15 -11.05 -1.84 16.24
C GLU A 15 -11.76 -1.94 14.89
N SER A 16 -12.48 -0.88 14.53
CA SER A 16 -13.40 -0.90 13.40
C SER A 16 -12.66 -1.35 12.14
N THR A 17 -13.18 -2.37 11.47
CA THR A 17 -12.60 -2.97 10.25
C THR A 17 -12.84 -2.10 8.99
N MET A 18 -13.70 -1.07 9.11
CA MET A 18 -14.01 -0.10 8.06
C MET A 18 -12.79 0.67 7.52
N PRO A 19 -11.92 1.29 8.36
CA PRO A 19 -10.72 1.97 7.87
C PRO A 19 -9.75 1.06 7.11
N GLU A 20 -9.64 -0.23 7.44
CA GLU A 20 -8.80 -1.16 6.69
C GLU A 20 -9.34 -1.43 5.27
N THR A 21 -10.64 -1.63 5.16
CA THR A 21 -11.30 -1.96 3.89
C THR A 21 -11.24 -0.78 2.92
N ILE A 22 -11.47 0.43 3.43
CA ILE A 22 -11.42 1.66 2.63
C ILE A 22 -10.00 1.89 2.09
N PHE A 23 -8.96 1.76 2.94
CA PHE A 23 -7.58 1.94 2.50
C PHE A 23 -7.13 0.89 1.48
N LYS A 24 -7.55 -0.37 1.68
CA LYS A 24 -7.29 -1.43 0.71
C LYS A 24 -7.93 -1.10 -0.65
N ALA A 25 -9.19 -0.66 -0.64
CA ALA A 25 -9.90 -0.29 -1.85
C ALA A 25 -9.25 0.91 -2.55
N PHE A 26 -8.86 1.94 -1.80
CA PHE A 26 -8.18 3.12 -2.34
C PHE A 26 -6.93 2.75 -3.14
N PHE A 27 -6.00 2.00 -2.54
CA PHE A 27 -4.76 1.62 -3.22
C PHE A 27 -4.98 0.66 -4.40
N LEU A 28 -5.97 -0.23 -4.30
CA LEU A 28 -6.32 -1.11 -5.42
C LEU A 28 -6.91 -0.31 -6.59
N ILE A 29 -7.82 0.62 -6.31
CA ILE A 29 -8.42 1.49 -7.32
C ILE A 29 -7.33 2.35 -7.95
N SER A 30 -6.45 2.95 -7.14
CA SER A 30 -5.33 3.74 -7.67
C SER A 30 -4.45 2.92 -8.61
N PHE A 31 -4.06 1.71 -8.20
CA PHE A 31 -3.28 0.81 -9.05
C PHE A 31 -3.95 0.50 -10.39
N ILE A 32 -5.27 0.25 -10.38
CA ILE A 32 -6.06 0.03 -11.61
C ILE A 32 -6.09 1.28 -12.47
N VAL A 33 -6.29 2.47 -11.87
CA VAL A 33 -6.30 3.75 -12.60
C VAL A 33 -4.95 4.02 -13.27
N ILE A 34 -3.84 3.80 -12.56
CA ILE A 34 -2.49 3.90 -13.13
C ILE A 34 -2.33 2.91 -14.28
N GLY A 35 -2.81 1.67 -14.12
CA GLY A 35 -2.89 0.66 -15.18
C GLY A 35 -3.57 1.18 -16.43
N LEU A 36 -4.82 1.62 -16.28
CA LEU A 36 -5.61 2.17 -17.38
C LEU A 36 -4.92 3.35 -18.03
N PHE A 37 -4.31 4.25 -17.27
CA PHE A 37 -3.63 5.41 -17.83
C PHE A 37 -2.39 5.02 -18.64
N VAL A 38 -1.60 4.08 -18.15
CA VAL A 38 -0.41 3.59 -18.85
C VAL A 38 -0.79 2.84 -20.13
N PHE A 39 -1.79 1.96 -20.08
CA PHE A 39 -2.19 1.16 -21.26
C PHE A 39 -2.97 1.94 -22.33
N ASN A 40 -3.51 3.12 -21.99
CA ASN A 40 -4.21 3.99 -22.93
C ASN A 40 -3.36 5.20 -23.35
N ASP A 41 -2.04 5.17 -23.10
CA ASP A 41 -1.10 6.25 -23.46
C ASP A 41 -1.55 7.64 -23.00
N VAL A 42 -2.15 7.70 -21.81
CA VAL A 42 -2.63 8.96 -21.20
C VAL A 42 -1.42 9.87 -20.91
N PRO A 43 -1.53 11.21 -21.05
CA PRO A 43 -0.40 12.10 -20.84
C PRO A 43 0.26 11.92 -19.48
N VAL A 44 1.60 11.93 -19.47
CA VAL A 44 2.43 11.67 -18.28
C VAL A 44 2.04 12.53 -17.07
N ASN A 45 1.61 13.78 -17.28
CA ASN A 45 1.17 14.67 -16.21
C ASN A 45 0.00 14.09 -15.39
N TRP A 46 -0.93 13.38 -16.03
CA TRP A 46 -2.04 12.72 -15.34
C TRP A 46 -1.57 11.53 -14.52
N ILE A 47 -0.64 10.73 -15.06
CA ILE A 47 -0.03 9.60 -14.33
C ILE A 47 0.72 10.14 -13.11
N LEU A 48 1.57 11.16 -13.28
CA LEU A 48 2.29 11.82 -12.20
C LEU A 48 1.36 12.41 -11.13
N SER A 49 0.18 12.91 -11.53
CA SER A 49 -0.82 13.43 -10.60
C SER A 49 -1.38 12.32 -9.70
N VAL A 50 -1.66 11.13 -10.25
CA VAL A 50 -2.10 9.98 -9.43
C VAL A 50 -1.01 9.56 -8.45
N TYR A 51 0.24 9.49 -8.90
CA TYR A 51 1.39 9.23 -8.03
C TYR A 51 1.50 10.25 -6.88
N ALA A 52 1.33 11.54 -7.17
CA ALA A 52 1.37 12.58 -6.16
C ALA A 52 0.25 12.43 -5.13
N VAL A 53 -0.98 12.14 -5.58
CA VAL A 53 -2.13 11.89 -4.69
C VAL A 53 -1.87 10.69 -3.79
N ASP A 54 -1.36 9.59 -4.33
CA ASP A 54 -1.03 8.38 -3.55
C ASP A 54 0.01 8.66 -2.46
N ILE A 55 1.05 9.42 -2.79
CA ILE A 55 2.09 9.82 -1.83
C ILE A 55 1.48 10.70 -0.73
N ILE A 56 0.71 11.73 -1.10
CA ILE A 56 0.10 12.66 -0.13
C ILE A 56 -0.85 11.93 0.81
N VAL A 57 -1.76 11.11 0.29
CA VAL A 57 -2.72 10.33 1.10
C VAL A 57 -2.00 9.36 2.03
N SER A 58 -0.95 8.70 1.52
CA SER A 58 -0.12 7.78 2.30
C SER A 58 0.59 8.47 3.46
N LEU A 59 1.24 9.61 3.20
CA LEU A 59 1.95 10.39 4.22
C LEU A 59 0.98 10.97 5.25
N ALA A 60 -0.16 11.50 4.80
CA ALA A 60 -1.21 12.03 5.68
C ALA A 60 -1.72 10.93 6.64
N TYR A 61 -1.97 9.72 6.13
CA TYR A 61 -2.42 8.61 6.98
C TYR A 61 -1.40 8.25 8.06
N VAL A 62 -0.12 8.12 7.68
CA VAL A 62 0.97 7.79 8.61
C VAL A 62 1.14 8.90 9.66
N ALA A 63 1.06 10.17 9.26
CA ALA A 63 1.17 11.31 10.16
C ALA A 63 0.02 11.36 11.18
N ILE A 64 -1.23 11.19 10.72
CA ILE A 64 -2.42 11.23 11.59
C ILE A 64 -2.44 10.06 12.57
N ASN A 65 -1.97 8.88 12.14
CA ASN A 65 -2.06 7.67 12.95
C ASN A 65 -0.76 7.30 13.65
N ARG A 66 0.24 8.21 13.68
CA ARG A 66 1.60 7.96 14.18
C ARG A 66 1.61 7.34 15.58
N ASP A 67 0.79 7.87 16.49
CA ASP A 67 0.73 7.41 17.89
C ASP A 67 0.05 6.04 18.04
N ARG A 68 -0.71 5.62 17.03
CA ARG A 68 -1.45 4.35 17.02
C ARG A 68 -0.73 3.23 16.28
N ILE A 69 0.38 3.51 15.59
CA ILE A 69 1.09 2.52 14.75
C ILE A 69 1.55 1.30 15.56
N SER A 70 1.99 1.48 16.80
CA SER A 70 2.48 0.39 17.65
C SER A 70 1.40 -0.21 18.57
N THR A 71 0.25 0.44 18.71
CA THR A 71 -0.80 0.03 19.66
C THR A 71 -2.01 -0.60 18.97
N SER A 72 -2.26 -0.23 17.72
CA SER A 72 -3.38 -0.68 16.90
C SER A 72 -2.93 -1.70 15.86
N HIS A 73 -3.57 -2.88 15.84
CA HIS A 73 -3.25 -3.91 14.84
C HIS A 73 -3.72 -3.48 13.44
N VAL A 74 -4.84 -2.77 13.38
CA VAL A 74 -5.41 -2.27 12.12
C VAL A 74 -4.51 -1.19 11.52
N VAL A 75 -4.12 -0.17 12.29
CA VAL A 75 -3.22 0.89 11.81
C VAL A 75 -1.88 0.29 11.40
N HIS A 76 -1.33 -0.62 12.20
CA HIS A 76 -0.09 -1.31 11.89
C HIS A 76 -0.12 -2.03 10.54
N THR A 77 -1.20 -2.77 10.27
CA THR A 77 -1.40 -3.48 9.00
C THR A 77 -1.55 -2.51 7.83
N ASN A 78 -2.27 -1.39 8.02
CA ASN A 78 -2.43 -0.36 7.01
C ASN A 78 -1.11 0.36 6.70
N VAL A 79 -0.30 0.70 7.70
CA VAL A 79 1.03 1.31 7.49
C VAL A 79 1.93 0.38 6.69
N ARG A 80 1.91 -0.93 6.98
CA ARG A 80 2.65 -1.91 6.18
C ARG A 80 2.16 -2.00 4.74
N ARG A 81 0.84 -1.92 4.52
CA ARG A 81 0.24 -1.87 3.19
C ARG A 81 0.69 -0.63 2.42
N ILE A 82 0.64 0.53 3.06
CA ILE A 82 1.13 1.81 2.53
C ILE A 82 2.60 1.69 2.13
N LEU A 83 3.45 1.20 3.02
CA LEU A 83 4.87 1.04 2.75
C LEU A 83 5.13 0.14 1.55
N SER A 84 4.41 -0.99 1.48
CA SER A 84 4.52 -1.95 0.37
C SER A 84 4.08 -1.33 -0.96
N PHE A 85 3.00 -0.57 -0.93
CA PHE A 85 2.46 0.12 -2.09
C PHE A 85 3.39 1.24 -2.57
N LEU A 86 3.92 2.07 -1.67
CA LEU A 86 4.87 3.13 -2.03
C LEU A 86 6.16 2.57 -2.64
N ILE A 87 6.72 1.51 -2.06
CA ILE A 87 7.93 0.86 -2.60
C ILE A 87 7.66 0.30 -4.01
N MET A 88 6.51 -0.37 -4.18
CA MET A 88 6.06 -0.83 -5.49
C MET A 88 5.98 0.34 -6.48
N LEU A 89 5.27 1.42 -6.14
CA LEU A 89 5.10 2.58 -7.00
C LEU A 89 6.44 3.21 -7.42
N ILE A 90 7.34 3.42 -6.46
CA ILE A 90 8.67 3.99 -6.73
C ILE A 90 9.45 3.09 -7.69
N THR A 91 9.42 1.78 -7.47
CA THR A 91 10.14 0.83 -8.33
C THR A 91 9.54 0.80 -9.74
N MET A 92 8.21 0.78 -9.85
CA MET A 92 7.53 0.85 -11.13
C MET A 92 7.84 2.16 -11.87
N PHE A 93 7.89 3.29 -11.14
CA PHE A 93 8.23 4.59 -11.72
C PHE A 93 9.64 4.59 -12.31
N PHE A 94 10.65 4.16 -11.55
CA PHE A 94 12.02 4.13 -12.05
C PHE A 94 12.20 3.17 -13.23
N TYR A 95 11.52 2.02 -13.21
CA TYR A 95 11.56 1.09 -14.33
C TYR A 95 10.87 1.65 -15.57
N ALA A 96 9.69 2.26 -15.43
CA ALA A 96 9.00 2.93 -16.53
C ALA A 96 9.85 4.07 -17.11
N PHE A 97 10.46 4.88 -16.24
CA PHE A 97 11.35 5.96 -16.64
C PHE A 97 12.58 5.44 -17.39
N ALA A 98 13.17 4.34 -16.93
CA ALA A 98 14.31 3.71 -17.61
C ALA A 98 13.94 3.26 -19.02
N LEU A 99 12.78 2.59 -19.18
CA LEU A 99 12.29 2.14 -20.48
C LEU A 99 11.90 3.28 -21.41
N TRP A 100 11.29 4.32 -20.85
CA TRP A 100 10.96 5.54 -21.59
C TRP A 100 12.23 6.22 -22.12
N ARG A 101 13.28 6.30 -21.30
CA ARG A 101 14.54 6.94 -21.70
C ARG A 101 15.24 6.24 -22.86
N VAL A 102 15.01 4.95 -23.06
CA VAL A 102 15.62 4.14 -24.14
C VAL A 102 14.64 3.78 -25.26
N ASP A 103 13.47 4.41 -25.30
CA ASP A 103 12.41 4.19 -26.31
C ASP A 103 11.95 2.72 -26.44
N GLN A 104 12.02 1.95 -25.34
CA GLN A 104 11.61 0.54 -25.28
C GLN A 104 10.29 0.35 -24.53
N TYR A 105 9.46 1.39 -24.48
CA TYR A 105 8.19 1.37 -23.74
C TYR A 105 7.07 0.67 -24.52
N THR A 106 7.22 -0.64 -24.76
CA THR A 106 6.24 -1.45 -25.48
C THR A 106 5.15 -1.98 -24.55
N THR A 107 4.00 -2.39 -25.11
CA THR A 107 2.88 -2.97 -24.34
C THR A 107 3.32 -4.19 -23.53
N GLN A 108 4.19 -5.05 -24.07
CA GLN A 108 4.70 -6.22 -23.34
C GLN A 108 5.52 -5.81 -22.10
N MET A 109 6.30 -4.72 -22.22
CA MET A 109 7.07 -4.20 -21.10
C MET A 109 6.18 -3.52 -20.06
N GLN A 110 5.12 -2.83 -20.49
CA GLN A 110 4.08 -2.31 -19.59
C GLN A 110 3.42 -3.45 -18.80
N VAL A 111 2.98 -4.52 -19.47
CA VAL A 111 2.39 -5.69 -18.78
C VAL A 111 3.37 -6.29 -17.77
N THR A 112 4.62 -6.46 -18.17
CA THR A 112 5.68 -6.99 -17.29
C THR A 112 5.91 -6.09 -16.08
N LEU A 113 5.90 -4.77 -16.28
CA LEU A 113 5.99 -3.77 -15.22
C LEU A 113 4.85 -3.89 -14.21
N PHE A 114 3.60 -4.03 -14.68
CA PHE A 114 2.44 -4.16 -13.79
C PHE A 114 2.44 -5.49 -13.03
N ILE A 115 2.75 -6.60 -13.69
CA ILE A 115 2.88 -7.91 -13.02
C ILE A 115 4.02 -7.86 -12.00
N GLY A 116 5.18 -7.32 -12.38
CA GLY A 116 6.33 -7.12 -11.49
C GLY A 116 5.97 -6.24 -10.28
N GLY A 117 5.20 -5.17 -10.48
CA GLY A 117 4.67 -4.33 -9.41
C GLY A 117 3.85 -5.13 -8.40
N VAL A 118 2.88 -5.91 -8.87
CA VAL A 118 2.06 -6.78 -8.00
C VAL A 118 2.94 -7.73 -7.18
N ILE A 119 3.94 -8.35 -7.81
CA ILE A 119 4.89 -9.26 -7.14
C ILE A 119 5.67 -8.50 -6.06
N ILE A 120 6.21 -7.32 -6.36
CA ILE A 120 6.94 -6.49 -5.40
C ILE A 120 6.05 -6.12 -4.22
N TYR A 121 4.82 -5.68 -4.47
CA TYR A 121 3.87 -5.35 -3.41
C TYR A 121 3.66 -6.53 -2.46
N TYR A 122 3.38 -7.73 -2.98
CA TYR A 122 3.18 -8.92 -2.15
C TYR A 122 4.45 -9.35 -1.42
N ALA A 123 5.62 -9.26 -2.07
CA ALA A 123 6.90 -9.58 -1.46
C ALA A 123 7.20 -8.68 -0.25
N ILE A 124 7.06 -7.36 -0.42
CA ILE A 124 7.27 -6.39 0.66
C ILE A 124 6.21 -6.53 1.75
N PHE A 125 4.93 -6.69 1.37
CA PHE A 125 3.86 -6.84 2.34
C PHE A 125 4.06 -8.10 3.18
N ASN A 126 4.44 -9.23 2.57
CA ASN A 126 4.69 -10.46 3.30
C ASN A 126 5.97 -10.39 4.15
N SER A 127 7.04 -9.79 3.63
CA SER A 127 8.32 -9.59 4.34
C SER A 127 8.14 -8.75 5.62
N THR A 128 7.31 -7.71 5.56
CA THR A 128 7.08 -6.83 6.71
C THR A 128 6.21 -7.44 7.81
N LYS A 129 5.67 -8.65 7.64
CA LYS A 129 4.72 -9.31 8.57
C LYS A 129 5.23 -9.48 9.99
N ASN A 130 6.55 -9.67 10.12
CA ASN A 130 7.20 -9.89 11.41
C ASN A 130 8.17 -8.78 11.81
N LEU A 131 8.33 -7.75 10.98
CA LEU A 131 9.39 -6.76 11.11
C LEU A 131 9.09 -5.68 12.18
N ILE A 132 7.80 -5.55 12.54
CA ILE A 132 7.30 -4.57 13.50
C ILE A 132 6.40 -5.30 14.52
N LYS A 133 6.80 -6.50 14.95
CA LYS A 133 6.34 -7.03 16.24
C LYS A 133 7.44 -6.71 17.24
N LYS A 134 7.17 -5.77 18.14
CA LYS A 134 7.99 -5.54 19.33
C LYS A 134 7.48 -6.41 20.46
#